data_AF-A0A938Q9Q8-F1
#
_entry.id   AF-A0A938Q9Q8-F1
#
_cell.length_a   1.000
_cell.length_b   1.000
_cell.length_c   1.000
_cell.angle_alpha   90.00
_cell.angle_beta   90.00
_cell.angle_gamma   90.00
#
_symmetry.space_group_name_H-M   'P 1'
#
loop_
_entity.id
_entity.type
_entity.pdbx_description
1 polymer ?
#
loop_
_entity_poly.entity_id
_entity_poly.type
_entity_poly.pdbx_seq_one_letter_code
_entity_poly.pdbx_strand_id
1 'polypeptide(L)'
;MKTLLKEHVPHNTGWSAEMKKGQVIRIIATTTVDFVFFNLHNLIERFDQPRTKVYNMKLFISTGDKLMGRNNQHMMTITYDGNKTGTHDLQKGMCSGYRFKLAQQENRLAEYYPREIKEIPDHGCYENLSRAVAKYGIIPEDIPSPFNLNQHMIIDGKTGKMEHTQVRRPKATTWISGPRSICWSP
;
A
#
# COMPACT_ATOMS: atom_id res chain seq x y z
N MET A 1 -21.48 6.60 -10.32
CA MET A 1 -20.53 5.54 -10.75
C MET A 1 -21.19 4.19 -10.55
N LYS A 2 -21.14 3.28 -11.53
CA LYS A 2 -21.66 1.90 -11.42
C LYS A 2 -20.66 1.04 -10.65
N THR A 3 -21.12 0.30 -9.64
CA THR A 3 -20.30 -0.69 -8.93
C THR A 3 -20.15 -1.94 -9.80
N LEU A 4 -18.92 -2.37 -10.06
CA LEU A 4 -18.63 -3.60 -10.80
C LEU A 4 -18.36 -4.79 -9.88
N LEU A 5 -17.76 -4.53 -8.71
CA LEU A 5 -17.40 -5.52 -7.70
C LEU A 5 -17.42 -4.86 -6.33
N LYS A 6 -17.84 -5.61 -5.29
CA LYS A 6 -17.81 -5.16 -3.90
C LYS A 6 -17.39 -6.34 -3.04
N GLU A 7 -16.29 -6.17 -2.31
CA GLU A 7 -15.70 -7.20 -1.46
C GLU A 7 -15.42 -6.66 -0.07
N HIS A 8 -15.57 -7.55 0.92
CA HIS A 8 -15.15 -7.30 2.30
C HIS A 8 -13.90 -8.14 2.56
N VAL A 9 -12.79 -7.49 2.92
CA VAL A 9 -11.52 -8.16 3.21
C VAL A 9 -11.37 -8.24 4.73
N PRO A 10 -11.44 -9.45 5.33
CA PRO A 10 -11.27 -9.62 6.77
C PRO A 10 -9.91 -9.11 7.27
N HIS A 11 -9.86 -8.79 8.55
CA HIS A 11 -8.59 -8.46 9.21
C HIS A 11 -7.55 -9.56 9.00
N ASN A 12 -6.30 -9.14 8.77
CA ASN A 12 -5.16 -10.03 8.57
C ASN A 12 -5.34 -11.03 7.41
N THR A 13 -5.97 -10.59 6.32
CA THR A 13 -6.10 -11.36 5.07
C THR A 13 -5.73 -10.49 3.86
N GLY A 14 -5.62 -11.11 2.68
CA GLY A 14 -5.36 -10.42 1.42
C GLY A 14 -6.44 -10.70 0.38
N TRP A 15 -6.60 -9.78 -0.56
CA TRP A 15 -7.53 -9.91 -1.68
C TRP A 15 -6.93 -9.29 -2.95
N SER A 16 -7.28 -9.85 -4.10
CA SER A 16 -6.83 -9.36 -5.40
C SER A 16 -7.89 -9.52 -6.48
N ALA A 17 -7.95 -8.56 -7.39
CA ALA A 17 -8.77 -8.57 -8.58
C ALA A 17 -8.09 -7.81 -9.71
N GLU A 18 -8.51 -8.11 -10.93
CA GLU A 18 -8.10 -7.36 -12.11
C GLU A 18 -8.84 -6.03 -12.21
N MET A 19 -8.15 -5.00 -12.67
CA MET A 19 -8.73 -3.68 -12.93
C MET A 19 -8.37 -3.25 -14.35
N LYS A 20 -9.39 -2.94 -15.14
CA LYS A 20 -9.25 -2.42 -16.52
C LYS A 20 -9.12 -0.91 -16.52
N LYS A 21 -8.55 -0.39 -17.62
CA LYS A 21 -8.44 1.04 -17.90
C LYS A 21 -9.79 1.76 -17.75
N GLY A 22 -9.79 2.94 -17.13
CA GLY A 22 -11.00 3.72 -16.86
C GLY A 22 -11.82 3.27 -15.64
N GLN A 23 -11.47 2.16 -14.99
CA GLN A 23 -12.07 1.75 -13.73
C GLN A 23 -11.41 2.44 -12.53
N VAL A 24 -12.12 2.43 -11.39
CA VAL A 24 -11.71 3.02 -10.13
C VAL A 24 -11.89 1.99 -9.02
N ILE A 25 -10.89 1.86 -8.15
CA ILE A 25 -11.00 1.13 -6.90
C ILE A 25 -11.24 2.11 -5.75
N ARG A 26 -12.22 1.79 -4.91
CA ARG A 26 -12.51 2.53 -3.68
C ARG A 26 -12.20 1.65 -2.48
N ILE A 27 -11.27 2.08 -1.64
CA ILE A 27 -10.84 1.38 -0.43
C ILE A 27 -11.39 2.13 0.77
N ILE A 28 -12.11 1.41 1.64
CA ILE A 28 -12.71 1.93 2.87
C ILE A 28 -12.13 1.10 4.01
N ALA A 29 -11.35 1.71 4.89
CA ALA A 29 -10.68 1.00 5.98
C ALA A 29 -10.40 1.95 7.15
N THR A 30 -10.51 1.49 8.39
CA THR A 30 -10.07 2.24 9.58
C THR A 30 -8.65 1.87 10.01
N THR A 31 -8.08 0.83 9.38
CA THR A 31 -6.72 0.33 9.61
C THR A 31 -5.78 0.70 8.46
N THR A 32 -4.49 0.41 8.66
CA THR A 32 -3.52 0.37 7.56
C THR A 32 -3.92 -0.68 6.53
N VAL A 33 -3.70 -0.37 5.25
CA VAL A 33 -3.85 -1.32 4.14
C VAL A 33 -2.61 -1.25 3.26
N ASP A 34 -1.90 -2.37 3.12
CA ASP A 34 -0.79 -2.51 2.18
C ASP A 34 -1.36 -2.72 0.78
N PHE A 35 -1.21 -1.73 -0.09
CA PHE A 35 -1.74 -1.76 -1.45
C PHE A 35 -0.62 -1.92 -2.48
N VAL A 36 -0.70 -2.95 -3.32
CA VAL A 36 0.19 -3.17 -4.46
C VAL A 36 -0.63 -3.35 -5.73
N PHE A 37 -0.01 -3.08 -6.88
CA PHE A 37 -0.65 -3.31 -8.16
C PHE A 37 0.40 -3.59 -9.24
N PHE A 38 -0.06 -4.27 -10.28
CA PHE A 38 0.74 -4.78 -11.39
C PHE A 38 0.08 -4.37 -12.70
N ASN A 39 0.87 -4.29 -13.78
CA ASN A 39 0.32 -4.13 -15.11
C ASN A 39 -0.32 -5.46 -15.54
N LEU A 40 -1.63 -5.45 -15.80
CA LEU A 40 -2.39 -6.65 -16.16
C LEU A 40 -1.82 -7.41 -17.38
N HIS A 41 -1.12 -6.71 -18.28
CA HIS A 41 -0.55 -7.29 -19.49
C HIS A 41 0.96 -7.55 -19.39
N ASN A 42 1.58 -7.22 -18.26
CA ASN A 42 2.99 -7.48 -17.97
C ASN A 42 3.21 -7.45 -16.44
N LEU A 43 3.08 -8.59 -15.77
CA LEU A 43 3.15 -8.68 -14.30
C LEU A 43 4.56 -8.41 -13.74
N ILE A 44 5.60 -8.39 -14.59
CA ILE A 44 6.94 -7.92 -14.18
C ILE A 44 6.88 -6.42 -13.89
N GLU A 45 6.04 -5.68 -14.64
CA GLU A 45 5.83 -4.26 -14.46
C GLU A 45 4.84 -3.98 -13.32
N ARG A 46 5.34 -3.36 -12.25
CA ARG A 46 4.64 -3.24 -10.97
C ARG A 46 4.93 -1.92 -10.28
N PHE A 47 4.08 -1.61 -9.30
CA PHE A 47 4.21 -0.41 -8.47
C PHE A 47 5.63 -0.21 -7.93
N ASP A 48 6.07 1.05 -7.92
CA ASP A 48 7.40 1.45 -7.46
C ASP A 48 7.31 2.70 -6.55
N GLN A 49 7.62 2.52 -5.25
CA GLN A 49 7.60 3.63 -4.28
C GLN A 49 8.63 4.72 -4.61
N PRO A 50 9.93 4.42 -4.89
CA PRO A 50 10.91 5.46 -5.20
C PRO A 50 10.50 6.36 -6.37
N ARG A 51 10.08 5.76 -7.50
CA ARG A 51 9.63 6.51 -8.68
C ARG A 51 8.38 7.32 -8.39
N THR A 52 7.46 6.77 -7.60
CA THR A 52 6.28 7.50 -7.13
C THR A 52 6.67 8.74 -6.31
N LYS A 53 7.63 8.62 -5.39
CA LYS A 53 8.11 9.76 -4.60
C LYS A 53 8.76 10.84 -5.46
N VAL A 54 9.66 10.43 -6.37
CA VAL A 54 10.40 11.35 -7.25
C VAL A 54 9.46 12.03 -8.24
N TYR A 55 8.58 11.28 -8.90
CA TYR A 55 7.65 11.86 -9.88
C TYR A 55 6.78 12.95 -9.27
N ASN A 56 6.26 12.73 -8.06
CA ASN A 56 5.41 13.70 -7.38
C ASN A 56 6.20 14.73 -6.53
N MET A 57 7.52 14.56 -6.40
CA MET A 57 8.40 15.34 -5.50
C MET A 57 7.88 15.42 -4.06
N LYS A 58 7.30 14.33 -3.55
CA LYS A 58 6.63 14.27 -2.24
C LYS A 58 6.83 12.91 -1.57
N LEU A 59 6.91 12.91 -0.24
CA LEU A 59 6.86 11.70 0.59
C LEU A 59 5.42 11.29 0.91
N PHE A 60 4.55 12.28 1.14
CA PHE A 60 3.14 12.09 1.47
C PHE A 60 2.28 12.45 0.26
N ILE A 61 1.83 11.44 -0.48
CA ILE A 61 1.00 11.61 -1.66
C ILE A 61 -0.50 11.60 -1.31
N SER A 62 -1.30 12.32 -2.09
CA SER A 62 -2.75 12.46 -1.91
C SER A 62 -3.45 12.68 -3.25
N THR A 63 -4.66 13.24 -3.24
CA THR A 63 -5.48 13.51 -4.43
C THR A 63 -4.68 14.25 -5.51
N GLY A 64 -4.70 13.71 -6.73
CA GLY A 64 -4.02 14.25 -7.91
C GLY A 64 -2.68 13.57 -8.23
N ASP A 65 -1.99 13.06 -7.21
CA ASP A 65 -0.67 12.45 -7.35
C ASP A 65 -0.73 11.12 -8.14
N LYS A 66 0.36 10.81 -8.84
CA LYS A 66 0.49 9.63 -9.72
C LYS A 66 1.17 8.48 -9.00
N LEU A 67 0.69 7.26 -9.20
CA LEU A 67 1.37 6.06 -8.75
C LEU A 67 2.11 5.45 -9.94
N MET A 68 3.42 5.28 -9.77
CA MET A 68 4.36 4.96 -10.84
C MET A 68 4.70 3.47 -10.84
N GLY A 69 5.00 2.96 -12.02
CA GLY A 69 5.59 1.63 -12.19
C GLY A 69 7.12 1.67 -12.26
N ARG A 70 7.73 0.48 -12.21
CA ARG A 70 9.17 0.26 -12.40
C ARG A 70 9.69 0.81 -13.74
N ASN A 71 8.93 0.80 -14.82
CA ASN A 71 9.41 1.37 -16.08
C ASN A 71 9.10 2.88 -16.22
N ASN A 72 8.86 3.59 -15.11
CA ASN A 72 8.56 5.03 -15.05
C ASN A 72 7.25 5.44 -15.76
N GLN A 73 6.33 4.52 -16.01
CA GLN A 73 5.01 4.85 -16.56
C GLN A 73 3.96 5.12 -15.47
N HIS A 74 2.99 5.97 -15.81
CA HIS A 74 1.81 6.20 -14.97
C HIS A 74 0.93 4.96 -14.94
N MET A 75 0.79 4.36 -13.77
CA MET A 75 -0.06 3.19 -13.59
C MET A 75 -1.41 3.56 -12.99
N MET A 76 -1.44 4.48 -12.01
CA MET A 76 -2.68 4.89 -11.36
C MET A 76 -2.63 6.37 -10.96
N THR A 77 -3.79 6.94 -10.62
CA THR A 77 -3.91 8.29 -10.03
C THR A 77 -4.81 8.21 -8.80
N ILE A 78 -4.42 8.88 -7.72
CA ILE A 78 -5.30 9.05 -6.57
C ILE A 78 -6.35 10.10 -6.94
N THR A 79 -7.61 9.68 -7.14
CA THR A 79 -8.68 10.60 -7.56
C THR A 79 -9.41 11.24 -6.40
N TYR A 80 -9.36 10.61 -5.23
CA TYR A 80 -9.89 11.18 -4.00
C TYR A 80 -9.18 10.56 -2.81
N ASP A 81 -8.66 11.42 -1.96
CA ASP A 81 -8.15 11.03 -0.66
C ASP A 81 -9.02 11.64 0.44
N GLY A 82 -9.77 10.76 1.07
CA GLY A 82 -10.60 11.11 2.20
C GLY A 82 -9.76 11.42 3.43
N ASN A 83 -8.49 11.00 3.53
CA ASN A 83 -7.60 11.18 4.69
C ASN A 83 -7.33 12.66 4.99
N LYS A 84 -7.42 13.03 6.27
CA LYS A 84 -7.39 14.42 6.81
C LYS A 84 -6.79 14.50 8.20
N THR A 85 -6.63 13.35 8.87
CA THR A 85 -6.08 13.28 10.23
C THR A 85 -4.64 12.78 10.23
N GLY A 86 -4.15 12.27 9.09
CA GLY A 86 -2.79 11.74 8.93
C GLY A 86 -2.44 11.61 7.46
N THR A 87 -1.44 10.78 7.16
CA THR A 87 -0.89 10.59 5.82
C THR A 87 -1.02 9.14 5.35
N HIS A 88 -0.44 8.86 4.18
CA HIS A 88 -0.16 7.53 3.67
C HIS A 88 1.36 7.36 3.59
N ASP A 89 1.85 6.14 3.72
CA ASP A 89 3.29 5.86 3.78
C ASP A 89 3.81 5.18 2.51
N LEU A 90 5.02 5.60 2.11
CA LEU A 90 5.81 5.09 0.98
C LEU A 90 7.25 4.74 1.39
N GLN A 91 7.51 4.61 2.71
CA GLN A 91 8.85 4.32 3.24
C GLN A 91 8.98 2.91 3.79
N LYS A 92 7.94 2.37 4.44
CA LYS A 92 8.04 1.04 5.04
C LYS A 92 7.72 -0.06 4.04
N GLY A 93 8.46 -1.15 4.18
CA GLY A 93 8.08 -2.45 3.64
C GLY A 93 6.98 -3.10 4.47
N MET A 94 6.60 -4.30 4.06
CA MET A 94 5.52 -5.07 4.64
C MET A 94 5.91 -5.70 5.98
N CYS A 95 4.95 -5.83 6.90
CA CYS A 95 5.13 -6.77 8.00
C CYS A 95 5.09 -8.23 7.47
N SER A 96 5.83 -9.11 8.14
CA SER A 96 5.99 -10.50 7.75
C SER A 96 6.28 -11.38 8.95
N GLY A 97 6.07 -12.69 8.82
CA GLY A 97 6.46 -13.65 9.86
C GLY A 97 7.96 -13.56 10.18
N TYR A 98 8.79 -13.34 9.16
CA TYR A 98 10.23 -13.09 9.34
C TYR A 98 10.51 -11.85 10.19
N ARG A 99 9.81 -10.73 9.92
CA ARG A 99 10.02 -9.50 10.68
C ARG A 99 9.54 -9.65 12.13
N PHE A 100 8.45 -10.37 12.38
CA PHE A 100 7.98 -10.61 13.74
C PHE A 100 8.96 -11.47 14.55
N LYS A 101 9.55 -12.51 13.94
CA LYS A 101 10.62 -13.31 14.56
C LYS A 101 11.85 -12.45 14.90
N LEU A 102 12.32 -11.64 13.97
CA LEU A 102 13.45 -10.73 14.22
C LEU A 102 13.12 -9.71 15.31
N ALA A 103 11.93 -9.10 15.28
CA ALA A 103 11.51 -8.15 16.30
C ALA A 103 11.45 -8.78 17.70
N GLN A 104 11.12 -10.07 17.81
CA GLN A 104 11.21 -10.79 19.08
C GLN A 104 12.66 -10.93 19.54
N GLN A 105 13.55 -11.36 18.66
CA GLN A 105 14.98 -11.53 18.96
C GLN A 105 15.64 -10.21 19.42
N GLU A 106 15.19 -9.09 18.85
CA GLU A 106 15.67 -7.75 19.20
C GLU A 106 14.95 -7.12 20.41
N ASN A 107 13.97 -7.80 21.01
CA ASN A 107 13.08 -7.25 22.06
C ASN A 107 12.33 -5.97 21.62
N ARG A 108 11.89 -5.92 20.36
CA ARG A 108 11.24 -4.79 19.68
C ARG A 108 9.81 -5.08 19.22
N LEU A 109 9.19 -6.17 19.69
CA LEU A 109 7.81 -6.53 19.33
C LEU A 109 6.79 -5.42 19.66
N ALA A 110 7.05 -4.64 20.72
CA ALA A 110 6.22 -3.52 21.14
C ALA A 110 6.09 -2.42 20.07
N GLU A 111 7.03 -2.33 19.11
CA GLU A 111 6.95 -1.38 17.99
C GLU A 111 5.81 -1.72 17.02
N TYR A 112 5.45 -3.00 16.92
CA TYR A 112 4.39 -3.49 16.04
C TYR A 112 3.05 -3.61 16.75
N TYR A 113 3.10 -3.97 18.03
CA TYR A 113 1.92 -4.20 18.84
C TYR A 113 2.04 -3.38 20.12
N PRO A 114 1.25 -2.31 20.28
CA PRO A 114 1.23 -1.50 21.51
C PRO A 114 0.49 -2.22 22.65
N ARG A 115 0.57 -3.54 22.69
CA ARG A 115 -0.08 -4.45 23.64
C ARG A 115 0.81 -5.66 23.85
N GLU A 116 0.67 -6.31 25.00
CA GLU A 116 1.32 -7.58 25.26
C GLU A 116 0.85 -8.63 24.22
N ILE A 117 1.81 -9.35 23.65
CA ILE A 117 1.56 -10.42 22.68
C ILE A 117 2.01 -11.73 23.30
N LYS A 118 1.05 -12.64 23.50
CA LYS A 118 1.31 -13.98 24.07
C LYS A 118 1.88 -14.93 23.03
N GLU A 119 1.51 -14.75 21.76
CA GLU A 119 1.95 -15.55 20.64
C GLU A 119 2.41 -14.64 19.51
N ILE A 120 3.55 -14.99 18.91
CA ILE A 120 4.08 -14.24 17.77
C ILE A 120 3.17 -14.52 16.57
N PRO A 121 2.71 -13.50 15.84
CA PRO A 121 2.00 -13.73 14.60
C PRO A 121 2.84 -14.56 13.63
N ASP A 122 2.24 -15.60 13.07
CA ASP A 122 2.87 -16.51 12.11
C ASP A 122 3.00 -15.88 10.71
N HIS A 123 2.20 -14.84 10.42
CA HIS A 123 2.22 -14.13 9.14
C HIS A 123 1.83 -12.65 9.27
N GLY A 124 2.24 -11.86 8.28
CA GLY A 124 1.88 -10.46 8.12
C GLY A 124 1.36 -10.16 6.71
N CYS A 125 1.42 -8.88 6.33
CA CYS A 125 0.97 -8.42 5.02
C CYS A 125 1.71 -9.13 3.88
N TYR A 126 2.99 -9.46 4.04
CA TYR A 126 3.80 -10.13 3.00
C TYR A 126 3.17 -11.44 2.55
N GLU A 127 2.84 -12.31 3.50
CA GLU A 127 2.21 -13.61 3.24
C GLU A 127 0.75 -13.43 2.79
N ASN A 128 0.04 -12.42 3.30
CA ASN A 128 -1.33 -12.09 2.88
C ASN A 128 -1.39 -11.69 1.40
N LEU A 129 -0.52 -10.78 0.95
CA LEU A 129 -0.45 -10.41 -0.46
C LEU A 129 0.02 -11.59 -1.31
N SER A 130 1.01 -12.36 -0.84
CA SER A 130 1.51 -13.56 -1.53
C SER A 130 0.38 -14.54 -1.87
N ARG A 131 -0.44 -14.89 -0.88
CA ARG A 131 -1.62 -15.75 -1.10
C ARG A 131 -2.62 -15.10 -2.05
N ALA A 132 -2.86 -13.79 -1.91
CA ALA A 132 -3.82 -13.08 -2.75
C ALA A 132 -3.41 -13.04 -4.23
N VAL A 133 -2.12 -12.88 -4.54
CA VAL A 133 -1.63 -12.75 -5.92
C VAL A 133 -1.17 -14.07 -6.55
N ALA A 134 -1.06 -15.15 -5.77
CA ALA A 134 -0.59 -16.46 -6.24
C ALA A 134 -1.36 -16.98 -7.47
N LYS A 135 -2.68 -16.73 -7.55
CA LYS A 135 -3.51 -17.13 -8.70
C LYS A 135 -3.10 -16.49 -10.05
N TYR A 136 -2.29 -15.43 -10.02
CA TYR A 136 -1.75 -14.79 -11.22
C TYR A 136 -0.31 -15.24 -11.54
N GLY A 137 0.22 -16.23 -10.82
CA GLY A 137 1.60 -16.71 -10.99
C GLY A 137 2.67 -15.76 -10.46
N ILE A 138 2.30 -14.78 -9.62
CA ILE A 138 3.24 -13.86 -8.99
C ILE A 138 3.85 -14.54 -7.76
N ILE A 139 5.17 -14.70 -7.76
CA ILE A 139 5.91 -15.25 -6.63
C ILE A 139 6.09 -14.19 -5.52
N PRO A 140 6.22 -14.60 -4.25
CA PRO A 140 6.36 -13.68 -3.12
C PRO A 140 7.48 -12.64 -3.28
N GLU A 141 8.60 -13.00 -3.89
CA GLU A 141 9.78 -12.16 -4.11
C GLU A 141 9.52 -11.03 -5.10
N ASP A 142 8.52 -11.19 -5.97
CA ASP A 142 8.14 -10.18 -6.95
C ASP A 142 7.12 -9.17 -6.41
N ILE A 143 6.64 -9.32 -5.17
CA ILE A 143 5.73 -8.34 -4.57
C ILE A 143 6.51 -7.06 -4.23
N PRO A 144 6.11 -5.89 -4.76
CA PRO A 144 6.82 -4.64 -4.49
C PRO A 144 6.49 -4.13 -3.08
N SER A 145 7.34 -3.23 -2.57
CA SER A 145 6.99 -2.47 -1.37
C SER A 145 5.65 -1.73 -1.57
N PRO A 146 4.70 -1.83 -0.62
CA PRO A 146 3.33 -1.39 -0.80
C PRO A 146 3.15 0.12 -0.70
N PHE A 147 2.05 0.63 -1.24
CA PHE A 147 1.49 1.89 -0.81
C PHE A 147 0.72 1.66 0.49
N ASN A 148 1.27 2.09 1.64
CA ASN A 148 0.70 1.85 2.96
C ASN A 148 -0.41 2.88 3.25
N LEU A 149 -1.63 2.56 2.85
CA LEU A 149 -2.78 3.44 3.04
C LEU A 149 -3.07 3.62 4.53
N ASN A 150 -3.36 4.85 4.97
CA ASN A 150 -3.67 5.22 6.36
C ASN A 150 -2.54 5.00 7.37
N GLN A 151 -1.34 4.59 6.94
CA GLN A 151 -0.18 4.54 7.82
C GLN A 151 0.45 5.92 7.92
N HIS A 152 0.31 6.54 9.10
CA HIS A 152 0.90 7.85 9.38
C HIS A 152 2.22 7.70 10.15
N MET A 153 3.25 8.33 9.60
CA MET A 153 4.59 8.43 10.18
C MET A 153 4.96 9.89 10.37
N ILE A 154 5.66 10.20 11.46
CA ILE A 154 6.37 11.47 11.59
C ILE A 154 7.75 11.27 10.97
N ILE A 155 8.15 12.16 10.07
CA ILE A 155 9.46 12.16 9.43
C ILE A 155 10.14 13.49 9.73
N ASP A 156 11.26 13.42 10.43
CA ASP A 156 12.09 14.60 10.66
C ASP A 156 12.85 14.95 9.38
N GLY A 157 12.58 16.12 8.81
CA GLY A 157 13.16 16.55 7.54
C GLY A 157 14.66 16.89 7.59
N LYS A 158 15.27 17.02 8.78
CA LYS A 158 16.70 17.33 8.94
C LYS A 158 17.53 16.06 9.14
N THR A 159 17.03 15.15 9.97
CA THR A 159 17.74 13.93 10.40
C THR A 159 17.29 12.69 9.65
N GLY A 160 16.13 12.72 9.00
CA GLY A 160 15.51 11.56 8.36
C GLY A 160 14.91 10.55 9.35
N LYS A 161 14.87 10.86 10.65
CA LYS A 161 14.28 9.96 11.65
C LYS A 161 12.79 9.75 11.37
N MET A 162 12.36 8.49 11.38
CA MET A 162 10.97 8.10 11.17
C MET A 162 10.38 7.54 12.48
N GLU A 163 9.25 8.09 12.91
CA GLU A 163 8.55 7.69 14.14
C GLU A 163 7.15 7.16 13.84
N HIS A 164 6.80 6.06 14.50
CA HIS A 164 5.47 5.48 14.43
C HIS A 164 4.47 6.33 15.19
N THR A 165 3.30 6.54 14.57
CA THR A 165 2.18 7.19 15.23
C THR A 165 1.04 6.20 15.45
N GLN A 166 0.21 6.45 16.47
CA GLN A 166 -1.07 5.75 16.65
C GLN A 166 -2.24 6.50 16.00
N VAL A 167 -1.94 7.50 15.16
CA VAL A 167 -2.95 8.27 14.45
C VAL A 167 -3.61 7.35 13.43
N ARG A 168 -4.81 6.88 13.78
CA ARG A 168 -5.67 6.08 12.92
C ARG A 168 -6.95 6.86 12.64
N ARG A 169 -7.58 6.59 11.50
CA ARG A 169 -8.77 7.32 11.08
C ARG A 169 -10.05 6.84 11.77
N PRO A 170 -10.96 7.76 12.17
CA PRO A 170 -12.29 7.39 12.64
C PRO A 170 -13.26 6.99 11.50
N LYS A 171 -13.08 7.51 10.27
CA LYS A 171 -13.82 7.12 9.05
C LYS A 171 -12.91 7.32 7.83
N ALA A 172 -12.49 6.28 7.09
CA ALA A 172 -11.60 6.45 5.93
C ALA A 172 -12.18 5.92 4.61
N THR A 173 -11.90 6.67 3.55
CA THR A 173 -12.21 6.31 2.16
C THR A 173 -11.11 6.88 1.26
N THR A 174 -10.49 6.05 0.42
CA THR A 174 -9.55 6.47 -0.62
C THR A 174 -10.01 5.90 -1.96
N TRP A 175 -9.93 6.70 -3.02
CA TRP A 175 -10.27 6.30 -4.39
C TRP A 175 -9.03 6.43 -5.26
N ILE A 176 -8.73 5.36 -5.97
CA ILE A 176 -7.58 5.28 -6.87
C ILE A 176 -8.11 4.82 -8.23
N SER A 177 -7.83 5.57 -9.28
CA SER A 177 -8.17 5.19 -10.65
C SER A 177 -7.00 4.52 -11.34
N GLY A 178 -7.30 3.57 -12.22
CA GLY A 178 -6.32 3.08 -13.20
C GLY A 178 -5.83 4.18 -14.14
N PRO A 179 -4.94 3.86 -15.10
CA PRO A 179 -4.51 4.83 -16.08
C PRO A 179 -5.74 5.30 -16.88
N ARG A 180 -5.85 6.60 -17.15
CA ARG A 180 -6.69 7.05 -18.27
C ARG A 180 -6.03 6.59 -19.57
N SER A 181 -6.77 6.62 -20.67
CA SER A 181 -6.14 6.78 -21.98
C SER A 181 -5.42 8.11 -21.96
N ILE A 182 -4.19 8.09 -21.47
CA ILE A 182 -3.24 9.13 -21.79
C ILE A 182 -2.90 8.82 -23.25
N CYS A 183 -3.69 9.42 -24.14
CA CYS A 183 -3.15 9.92 -25.38
C CYS A 183 -1.92 10.72 -24.96
N TRP A 184 -0.74 10.21 -25.30
CA TRP A 184 0.37 11.11 -25.55
C TRP A 184 -0.11 11.99 -26.70
N SER A 185 -0.47 13.22 -26.39
CA SER A 185 -0.56 14.28 -27.37
C SER A 185 0.58 15.25 -27.02
N PRO A 186 1.25 15.74 -28.07
CA PRO A 186 2.70 15.68 -28.27
C PRO A 186 3.55 16.44 -27.26
#